data_AF-A0A3N5VPB8-F1
#
_entry.id   AF-A0A3N5VPB8-F1
#
_cell.length_a   1.000
_cell.length_b   1.000
_cell.length_c   1.000
_cell.angle_alpha   90.00
_cell.angle_beta   90.00
_cell.angle_gamma   90.00
#
_symmetry.space_group_name_H-M   'P 1'
#
loop_
_entity.id
_entity.type
_entity.pdbx_description
1 polymer ?
#
loop_
_entity_poly.entity_id
_entity_poly.type
_entity_poly.pdbx_seq_one_letter_code
_entity_poly.pdbx_strand_id
1 'polypeptide(L)'
;PFAGFGALITLMIFGVELSIYAFVGIVMLVGLVKKNGIMMVDFAIEAQRTEGKNPHDAILEASLIRFRPIMMTTMAALMGSLPIALGLGAGAESRQPLGLAVVGGLLFSQTLTLYVTPVFYLYMEALRTKPAAWRARRRMQSNA
;
A
#
# COMPACT_ATOMS: atom_id res chain seq x y z
N PRO A 1 3.55 7.50 1.97
CA PRO A 1 3.06 8.22 3.17
C PRO A 1 2.54 7.28 4.27
N PHE A 2 1.63 6.36 3.96
CA PHE A 2 1.00 5.46 4.95
C PHE A 2 2.01 4.63 5.76
N ALA A 3 3.05 4.11 5.09
CA ALA A 3 4.14 3.33 5.72
C ALA A 3 4.90 4.12 6.80
N GLY A 4 5.36 5.33 6.47
CA GLY A 4 6.09 6.17 7.42
C GLY A 4 5.21 6.61 8.59
N PHE A 5 3.94 6.95 8.32
CA PHE A 5 3.01 7.34 9.37
C PHE A 5 2.73 6.20 10.36
N GLY A 6 2.48 4.97 9.89
CA GLY A 6 2.29 3.81 10.75
C GLY A 6 3.53 3.48 11.60
N ALA A 7 4.71 3.56 11.01
CA ALA A 7 5.96 3.33 11.73
C ALA A 7 6.22 4.38 12.81
N LEU A 8 6.00 5.66 12.50
CA LEU A 8 6.16 6.76 13.47
C LEU A 8 5.19 6.65 14.64
N ILE A 9 3.92 6.32 14.37
CA ILE A 9 2.92 6.06 15.43
C ILE A 9 3.38 4.91 16.32
N THR A 10 3.90 3.84 15.73
CA THR A 10 4.35 2.67 16.50
C THR A 10 5.50 3.04 17.43
N LEU A 11 6.52 3.73 16.92
CA LEU A 11 7.63 4.20 17.76
C LEU A 11 7.16 5.12 18.88
N MET A 12 6.20 6.00 18.61
CA MET A 12 5.61 6.90 19.60
C MET A 12 4.84 6.15 20.70
N ILE A 13 4.05 5.13 20.35
CA ILE A 13 3.31 4.30 21.31
C ILE A 13 4.26 3.50 22.22
N PHE A 14 5.36 2.97 21.66
CA PHE A 14 6.34 2.19 22.40
C PHE A 14 7.41 3.04 23.09
N GLY A 15 7.35 4.38 22.97
CA GLY A 15 8.30 5.31 23.60
C GLY A 15 9.73 5.18 23.08
N VAL A 16 9.91 4.72 21.84
CA VAL A 16 11.23 4.47 21.24
C VAL A 16 11.61 5.62 20.31
N GLU A 17 12.85 6.09 20.43
CA GLU A 17 13.36 7.19 19.62
C GLU A 17 13.54 6.81 18.14
N LEU A 18 13.48 7.84 17.28
CA LEU A 18 13.76 7.69 15.86
C LEU A 18 15.27 7.56 15.62
N SER A 19 15.79 6.34 15.78
CA SER A 19 17.19 6.01 15.49
C SER A 19 17.45 5.79 13.99
N ILE A 20 18.74 5.70 13.61
CA ILE A 20 19.14 5.33 12.23
C ILE A 20 18.52 3.98 11.83
N TYR A 21 18.46 3.02 12.77
CA TYR A 21 17.83 1.71 12.53
C TYR A 21 16.32 1.83 12.31
N ALA A 22 15.62 2.67 13.09
CA ALA A 22 14.21 2.95 12.85
C ALA A 22 13.99 3.56 11.45
N PHE A 23 14.87 4.45 11.02
CA PHE A 23 14.82 5.08 9.70
C PHE A 23 15.01 4.07 8.56
N VAL A 24 15.95 3.13 8.71
CA VAL A 24 16.12 2.01 7.77
C VAL A 24 14.84 1.16 7.68
N GLY A 25 14.18 0.91 8.81
CA GLY A 25 12.88 0.24 8.85
C GLY A 25 11.82 0.98 8.03
N ILE A 26 11.71 2.30 8.20
CA ILE A 26 10.77 3.14 7.44
C ILE A 26 11.04 3.08 5.93
N VAL A 27 12.30 3.17 5.51
CA VAL A 27 12.67 3.08 4.08
C VAL A 27 12.31 1.72 3.50
N MET A 28 12.58 0.64 4.24
CA MET A 28 12.24 -0.72 3.84
C MET A 28 10.72 -0.91 3.67
N LEU A 29 9.94 -0.36 4.60
CA LEU A 29 8.48 -0.39 4.56
C LEU A 29 7.91 0.31 3.33
N VAL A 30 8.50 1.44 2.93
CA VAL A 30 8.08 2.14 1.70
C VAL A 30 8.21 1.20 0.50
N GLY A 31 9.30 0.43 0.39
CA GLY A 31 9.47 -0.55 -0.68
C GLY A 31 8.46 -1.70 -0.62
N LEU A 32 8.28 -2.32 0.55
CA LEU A 32 7.38 -3.46 0.75
C LEU A 32 5.92 -3.11 0.42
N VAL A 33 5.41 -2.03 1.01
CA VAL A 33 4.01 -1.64 0.87
C VAL A 33 3.73 -1.10 -0.53
N LYS A 34 4.66 -0.30 -1.09
CA LYS A 34 4.50 0.28 -2.43
C LYS A 34 4.52 -0.79 -3.51
N LYS A 35 5.39 -1.80 -3.42
CA LYS A 35 5.39 -2.96 -4.34
C LYS A 35 4.02 -3.62 -4.41
N ASN A 36 3.37 -3.83 -3.26
CA ASN A 36 2.07 -4.48 -3.19
C ASN A 36 0.97 -3.60 -3.79
N GLY A 37 0.98 -2.29 -3.53
CA GLY A 37 0.03 -1.34 -4.11
C GLY A 37 0.19 -1.14 -5.62
N ILE A 38 1.43 -1.02 -6.11
CA ILE A 38 1.73 -0.91 -7.55
C ILE A 38 1.17 -2.12 -8.29
N MET A 39 1.49 -3.33 -7.84
CA MET A 39 1.01 -4.54 -8.51
C MET A 39 -0.52 -4.63 -8.53
N MET A 40 -1.23 -4.21 -7.46
CA MET A 40 -2.70 -4.19 -7.47
C MET A 40 -3.25 -3.26 -8.57
N VAL A 41 -2.70 -2.06 -8.69
CA VAL A 41 -3.10 -1.10 -9.73
C VAL A 41 -2.74 -1.60 -11.11
N ASP A 42 -1.55 -2.19 -11.28
CA ASP A 42 -1.10 -2.74 -12.56
C ASP A 42 -2.03 -3.89 -13.02
N PHE A 43 -2.42 -4.80 -12.12
CA PHE A 43 -3.39 -5.86 -12.43
C PHE A 43 -4.76 -5.29 -12.82
N ALA A 44 -5.22 -4.23 -12.16
CA ALA A 44 -6.49 -3.59 -12.51
C ALA A 44 -6.42 -2.91 -13.89
N ILE A 45 -5.34 -2.20 -14.19
CA ILE A 45 -5.13 -1.57 -15.51
C ILE A 45 -5.04 -2.62 -16.61
N GLU A 46 -4.35 -3.74 -16.36
CA GLU A 46 -4.25 -4.85 -17.30
C GLU A 46 -5.63 -5.47 -17.58
N ALA A 47 -6.42 -5.76 -16.55
CA ALA A 47 -7.78 -6.28 -16.70
C ALA A 47 -8.70 -5.32 -17.48
N GLN A 48 -8.57 -4.01 -17.29
CA GLN A 48 -9.31 -3.02 -18.09
C GLN A 48 -8.90 -3.04 -19.57
N ARG A 49 -7.60 -3.13 -19.86
CA ARG A 49 -7.07 -3.01 -21.23
C ARG A 49 -7.27 -4.27 -22.04
N THR A 50 -7.02 -5.42 -21.43
CA THR A 50 -6.98 -6.71 -22.13
C THR A 50 -8.34 -7.38 -22.14
N GLU A 51 -9.14 -7.19 -21.09
CA GLU A 51 -10.46 -7.84 -20.95
C GLU A 51 -11.63 -6.85 -21.11
N GLY A 52 -11.35 -5.54 -21.25
CA GLY A 52 -12.39 -4.52 -21.40
C GLY A 52 -13.27 -4.34 -20.16
N LYS A 53 -12.83 -4.82 -18.99
CA LYS A 53 -13.62 -4.80 -17.75
C LYS A 53 -13.88 -3.37 -17.28
N ASN A 54 -15.03 -3.16 -16.64
CA ASN A 54 -15.31 -1.90 -15.97
C ASN A 54 -14.28 -1.64 -14.87
N PRO A 55 -13.93 -0.36 -14.59
CA PRO A 55 -12.96 0.00 -13.55
C PRO A 55 -13.25 -0.62 -12.19
N HIS A 56 -14.53 -0.71 -11.82
CA HIS A 56 -14.98 -1.32 -10.58
C HIS A 56 -14.68 -2.82 -10.51
N ASP A 57 -14.98 -3.54 -11.59
CA ASP A 57 -14.82 -5.00 -11.61
C ASP A 57 -13.34 -5.38 -11.69
N ALA A 58 -12.55 -4.62 -12.46
CA ALA A 58 -11.11 -4.80 -12.60
C ALA A 58 -10.36 -4.63 -11.27
N ILE A 59 -10.66 -3.57 -10.50
CA ILE A 59 -9.98 -3.34 -9.22
C ILE A 59 -10.43 -4.32 -8.13
N LEU A 60 -11.69 -4.77 -8.18
CA LEU A 60 -12.21 -5.77 -7.25
C LEU A 60 -11.51 -7.11 -7.46
N GLU A 61 -11.41 -7.57 -8.69
CA GLU A 61 -10.71 -8.80 -9.05
C GLU A 61 -9.22 -8.71 -8.70
N ALA A 62 -8.57 -7.61 -9.05
CA ALA A 62 -7.17 -7.37 -8.68
C ALA A 62 -6.99 -7.43 -7.15
N SER A 63 -7.95 -6.88 -6.37
CA SER A 63 -7.91 -6.94 -4.92
C SER A 63 -8.02 -8.37 -4.38
N LEU A 64 -8.91 -9.20 -4.96
CA LEU A 64 -9.11 -10.59 -4.55
C LEU A 64 -7.90 -11.48 -4.85
N ILE A 65 -7.35 -11.38 -6.07
CA ILE A 65 -6.19 -12.18 -6.49
C ILE A 65 -4.95 -11.83 -5.65
N ARG A 66 -4.81 -10.55 -5.29
CA ARG A 66 -3.63 -10.03 -4.58
C ARG A 66 -3.74 -10.15 -3.06
N PHE A 67 -4.94 -10.37 -2.51
CA PHE A 67 -5.14 -10.49 -1.07
C PHE A 67 -4.27 -11.60 -0.46
N ARG A 68 -4.29 -12.82 -1.02
CA ARG A 68 -3.45 -13.94 -0.56
C ARG A 68 -1.95 -13.61 -0.59
N PRO A 69 -1.38 -13.18 -1.74
CA PRO A 69 0.02 -12.76 -1.82
C PRO A 69 0.41 -11.65 -0.85
N ILE A 70 -0.44 -10.64 -0.69
CA ILE A 70 -0.21 -9.53 0.23
C ILE A 70 -0.13 -10.04 1.67
N MET A 71 -1.08 -10.87 2.08
CA MET A 71 -1.08 -11.47 3.41
C MET A 71 0.15 -12.36 3.63
N MET A 72 0.56 -13.16 2.63
CA MET A 72 1.76 -13.99 2.71
C MET A 72 3.02 -13.16 2.99
N THR A 73 3.23 -12.07 2.24
CA THR A 73 4.40 -11.20 2.44
C THR A 73 4.36 -10.47 3.79
N THR A 74 3.17 -10.04 4.20
CA THR A 74 2.98 -9.35 5.48
C THR A 74 3.27 -10.29 6.64
N MET A 75 2.75 -11.51 6.62
CA MET A 75 3.00 -12.50 7.67
C MET A 75 4.48 -12.91 7.74
N ALA A 76 5.13 -13.11 6.60
CA ALA A 76 6.56 -13.43 6.57
C ALA A 76 7.41 -12.31 7.19
N ALA A 77 7.13 -11.06 6.83
CA ALA A 77 7.85 -9.91 7.38
C ALA A 77 7.55 -9.71 8.87
N LEU A 78 6.30 -9.93 9.32
CA LEU A 78 5.94 -9.90 10.73
C LEU A 78 6.68 -10.98 11.51
N MET A 79 6.65 -12.25 11.08
CA MET A 79 7.35 -13.32 11.78
C MET A 79 8.87 -13.09 11.85
N GLY A 80 9.47 -12.53 10.80
CA GLY A 80 10.91 -12.20 10.79
C GLY A 80 11.29 -11.00 11.68
N SER A 81 10.40 -10.01 11.81
CA SER A 81 10.67 -8.79 12.58
C SER A 81 10.14 -8.83 14.02
N LEU A 82 9.20 -9.72 14.34
CA LEU A 82 8.62 -9.89 15.66
C LEU A 82 9.66 -10.18 16.77
N PRO A 83 10.60 -11.14 16.62
CA PRO A 83 11.60 -11.39 17.67
C PRO A 83 12.54 -10.19 17.88
N ILE A 84 12.82 -9.44 16.82
CA ILE A 84 13.63 -8.22 16.88
C ILE A 84 12.86 -7.11 17.63
N ALA A 85 11.57 -6.95 17.34
CA ALA A 85 10.70 -5.99 17.99
C ALA A 85 10.50 -6.27 19.49
N LEU A 86 10.49 -7.55 19.88
CA LEU A 86 10.46 -7.99 21.28
C LEU A 86 11.80 -7.81 22.00
N GLY A 87 12.86 -7.40 21.30
CA GLY A 87 14.17 -7.17 21.90
C GLY A 87 14.89 -8.46 22.33
N LEU A 88 14.64 -9.58 21.66
CA LEU A 88 15.26 -10.87 22.00
C LEU A 88 16.68 -10.97 21.41
N GLY A 89 17.69 -11.10 22.27
CA GLY A 89 19.07 -11.41 21.90
C GLY A 89 20.11 -10.32 22.19
N ALA A 90 21.38 -10.61 21.93
CA ALA A 90 22.48 -9.67 22.14
C ALA A 90 22.44 -8.53 21.10
N GLY A 91 22.56 -7.27 21.57
CA GLY A 91 22.45 -6.08 20.71
C GLY A 91 21.01 -5.71 20.33
N ALA A 92 20.03 -6.27 21.04
CA ALA A 92 18.60 -6.04 20.81
C ALA A 92 18.20 -4.57 20.95
N GLU A 93 18.70 -3.82 21.92
CA GLU A 93 18.31 -2.41 22.09
C GLU A 93 18.57 -1.54 20.85
N SER A 94 19.65 -1.83 20.12
CA SER A 94 19.99 -1.09 18.91
C SER A 94 19.07 -1.44 17.73
N ARG A 95 18.62 -2.70 17.67
CA ARG A 95 17.82 -3.25 16.55
C ARG A 95 16.31 -3.24 16.80
N GLN A 96 15.89 -3.16 18.06
CA GLN A 96 14.49 -3.13 18.47
C GLN A 96 13.70 -2.00 17.79
N PRO A 97 14.22 -0.76 17.64
CA PRO A 97 13.52 0.30 16.92
C PRO A 97 13.21 -0.07 15.45
N LEU A 98 14.10 -0.81 14.79
CA LEU A 98 13.86 -1.31 13.42
C LEU A 98 12.73 -2.36 13.40
N GLY A 99 12.75 -3.30 14.35
CA GLY A 99 11.69 -4.31 14.47
C GLY A 99 10.31 -3.68 14.72
N LEU A 100 10.23 -2.76 15.68
CA LEU A 100 8.98 -2.05 16.02
C LEU A 100 8.46 -1.23 14.84
N ALA A 101 9.33 -0.46 14.18
CA ALA A 101 8.97 0.31 13.00
C ALA A 101 8.37 -0.59 11.92
N VAL A 102 9.00 -1.72 11.61
CA VAL A 102 8.55 -2.66 10.57
C VAL A 102 7.22 -3.34 10.95
N VAL A 103 7.09 -3.86 12.18
CA VAL A 103 5.89 -4.57 12.62
C VAL A 103 4.66 -3.66 12.60
N GLY A 104 4.71 -2.54 13.30
CA GLY A 104 3.56 -1.66 13.39
C GLY A 104 3.33 -0.85 12.11
N GLY A 105 4.41 -0.51 11.41
CA GLY A 105 4.35 0.06 10.07
C GLY A 105 3.61 -0.85 9.09
N LEU A 106 3.95 -2.14 9.00
CA LEU A 106 3.27 -3.09 8.13
C LEU A 106 1.80 -3.26 8.49
N LEU A 107 1.48 -3.51 9.76
CA LEU A 107 0.11 -3.74 10.20
C LEU A 107 -0.81 -2.57 9.82
N PHE A 108 -0.38 -1.36 10.15
CA PHE A 108 -1.16 -0.16 9.86
C PHE A 108 -1.19 0.14 8.36
N SER A 109 -0.02 0.26 7.74
CA SER A 109 0.07 0.76 6.36
C SER A 109 -0.41 -0.23 5.32
N GLN A 110 -0.26 -1.54 5.54
CA GLN A 110 -0.75 -2.54 4.60
C GLN A 110 -2.27 -2.59 4.59
N THR A 111 -2.90 -2.47 5.76
CA THR A 111 -4.36 -2.40 5.92
C THR A 111 -4.92 -1.16 5.23
N LEU A 112 -4.33 0.01 5.50
CA LEU A 112 -4.74 1.24 4.81
C LEU A 112 -4.52 1.16 3.30
N THR A 113 -3.40 0.61 2.84
CA THR A 113 -3.12 0.53 1.40
C THR A 113 -4.13 -0.38 0.70
N LEU A 114 -4.45 -1.55 1.26
CA LEU A 114 -5.47 -2.45 0.71
C LEU A 114 -6.85 -1.79 0.57
N TYR A 115 -7.21 -0.86 1.45
CA TYR A 115 -8.50 -0.19 1.42
C TYR A 115 -8.49 1.11 0.61
N VAL A 116 -7.46 1.93 0.77
CA VAL A 116 -7.35 3.27 0.15
C VAL A 116 -6.97 3.17 -1.32
N THR A 117 -6.10 2.23 -1.71
CA THR A 117 -5.68 2.07 -3.11
C THR A 117 -6.84 1.79 -4.07
N PRO A 118 -7.76 0.84 -3.82
CA PRO A 118 -8.86 0.59 -4.74
C PRO A 118 -9.82 1.78 -4.85
N VAL A 119 -10.09 2.46 -3.73
CA VAL A 119 -10.92 3.68 -3.71
C VAL A 119 -10.26 4.78 -4.54
N PHE A 120 -8.98 5.04 -4.32
CA PHE A 120 -8.25 6.09 -5.03
C PHE A 120 -8.18 5.83 -6.54
N TYR A 121 -8.00 4.56 -6.93
CA TYR A 121 -8.03 4.13 -8.32
C TYR A 121 -9.39 4.45 -8.98
N LEU A 122 -10.52 4.11 -8.34
CA LEU A 122 -11.84 4.42 -8.87
C LEU A 122 -12.11 5.92 -8.98
N TYR A 123 -11.67 6.71 -7.99
CA TYR A 123 -11.76 8.16 -8.06
C TYR A 123 -10.98 8.74 -9.26
N MET A 124 -9.76 8.26 -9.49
CA MET A 124 -8.96 8.70 -10.63
C MET A 124 -9.61 8.32 -11.97
N GLU A 125 -10.19 7.13 -12.06
CA GLU A 125 -10.82 6.67 -13.29
C GLU A 125 -12.15 7.39 -13.57
N ALA A 126 -12.91 7.71 -12.53
CA ALA A 126 -14.09 8.57 -12.62
C ALA A 126 -13.72 10.00 -13.08
N LEU A 127 -12.57 10.52 -12.63
CA LEU A 127 -12.05 11.82 -13.08
C LEU A 127 -11.51 11.78 -14.52
N ARG A 128 -11.07 10.64 -15.03
CA ARG A 128 -10.65 10.47 -16.44
C ARG A 128 -11.84 10.41 -17.40
N THR A 129 -12.90 9.70 -17.03
CA THR A 129 -14.08 9.48 -17.88
C THR A 129 -14.96 10.74 -18.02
N LYS A 130 -15.09 11.55 -16.96
CA LYS A 130 -15.88 12.81 -16.97
C LYS A 130 -15.45 13.83 -18.06
N PRO A 131 -14.17 14.20 -18.22
CA PRO A 131 -13.73 15.14 -19.26
C PRO A 131 -13.70 14.53 -20.66
N ALA A 132 -13.68 13.19 -20.80
CA ALA A 132 -13.80 12.51 -22.09
C ALA A 132 -15.24 12.58 -22.62
N ALA A 133 -16.23 12.31 -21.75
CA ALA A 133 -17.65 12.45 -22.09
C ALA A 133 -18.04 13.91 -22.42
N TRP A 134 -17.47 14.89 -21.71
CA TRP A 134 -17.72 16.31 -21.98
C TRP A 134 -17.13 16.78 -23.33
N ARG A 135 -15.95 16.29 -23.71
CA ARG A 135 -15.35 16.57 -25.03
C ARG A 135 -16.07 15.87 -26.19
N ALA A 136 -16.55 14.64 -25.99
CA ALA A 136 -17.34 13.92 -26.99
C ALA A 136 -18.67 14.64 -27.30
N ARG A 137 -19.36 15.13 -26.26
CA ARG A 137 -20.61 15.92 -26.43
C ARG A 137 -20.38 17.24 -27.14
N ARG A 138 -19.26 17.94 -26.88
CA ARG A 138 -18.92 19.19 -27.60
C ARG A 138 -18.62 18.98 -29.09
N ARG A 139 -18.04 17.84 -29.48
CA ARG A 139 -17.80 17.54 -30.91
C ARG A 139 -19.09 17.22 -31.66
N MET A 140 -20.06 16.56 -31.02
CA MET A 140 -21.38 16.32 -31.64
C MET A 140 -22.20 17.60 -31.82
N GLN A 141 -22.08 18.59 -30.93
CA GLN A 141 -22.78 19.88 -31.07
C GLN A 141 -22.14 20.85 -32.08
N SER A 142 -20.91 20.59 -32.53
CA SER A 142 -20.23 21.43 -33.54
C SER A 142 -20.40 20.94 -34.98
N ASN A 143 -20.93 19.73 -35.17
CA ASN A 143 -21.15 19.08 -36.47
C ASN A 143 -22.63 18.97 -36.85
N ALA A 144 -23.52 19.65 -36.12
CA ALA A 144 -24.94 19.84 -36.41
C ALA A 144 -25.20 21.34 -36.61
#